data_AF-A0A7Z9G5B4-F1
#
_entry.id   AF-A0A7Z9G5B4-F1
#
_cell.length_a   1.000
_cell.length_b   1.000
_cell.length_c   1.000
_cell.angle_alpha   90.00
_cell.angle_beta   90.00
_cell.angle_gamma   90.00
#
_symmetry.space_group_name_H-M   'P 1'
#
loop_
_entity.id
_entity.type
_entity.pdbx_description
1 polymer ?
#
loop_
_entity_poly.entity_id
_entity_poly.type
_entity_poly.pdbx_seq_one_letter_code
_entity_poly.pdbx_strand_id
1 'polypeptide(L)'
;MARLFALAVLSAGLYGIYLWNPAQNGGPLMCPMQWLFDLPCPFCGISRGLGVLLHGDIYQGFVYNPLSVALLLGALALWIVWCLECVFQSRAVISVSPQSKRWLNIGVITSLIVVWGYLLLCRPGAGDDPLSALIVSYPL
;
A
#
# COMPACT_ATOMS: atom_id res chain seq x y z
N MET A 1 23.04 -13.73 -0.26
CA MET A 1 23.24 -12.37 -0.80
C MET A 1 21.93 -11.73 -1.26
N ALA A 2 21.21 -12.28 -2.25
CA ALA A 2 19.94 -11.67 -2.74
C ALA A 2 18.87 -11.40 -1.64
N ARG A 3 18.69 -12.31 -0.67
CA ARG A 3 17.73 -12.15 0.43
C ARG A 3 18.11 -11.08 1.44
N LEU A 4 19.41 -10.98 1.77
CA LEU A 4 19.92 -9.92 2.64
C LEU A 4 19.71 -8.55 1.99
N PHE A 5 19.95 -8.46 0.68
CA PHE A 5 19.63 -7.26 -0.08
C PHE A 5 18.13 -6.95 -0.07
N ALA A 6 17.27 -7.96 -0.31
CA ALA A 6 15.82 -7.78 -0.27
C ALA A 6 15.31 -7.32 1.11
N LEU A 7 15.82 -7.91 2.20
CA LEU A 7 15.55 -7.48 3.57
C LEU A 7 15.99 -6.03 3.79
N ALA A 8 17.20 -5.67 3.39
CA ALA A 8 17.71 -4.31 3.55
C ALA A 8 16.85 -3.29 2.79
N VAL A 9 16.47 -3.58 1.55
CA VAL A 9 15.61 -2.71 0.73
C VAL A 9 14.22 -2.58 1.36
N LEU A 10 13.60 -3.68 1.77
CA LEU A 10 12.27 -3.66 2.37
C LEU A 10 12.26 -2.90 3.70
N SER A 11 13.22 -3.19 4.58
CA SER A 11 13.38 -2.51 5.86
C SER A 11 13.66 -1.03 5.68
N ALA A 12 14.58 -0.64 4.78
CA ALA A 12 14.87 0.76 4.50
C ALA A 12 13.65 1.50 3.92
N GLY A 13 12.89 0.86 3.02
CA GLY A 13 11.67 1.44 2.46
C GLY A 13 10.59 1.68 3.52
N LEU A 14 10.29 0.68 4.36
CA LEU A 14 9.33 0.84 5.46
C LEU A 14 9.80 1.86 6.49
N TYR A 15 11.08 1.86 6.85
CA TYR A 15 11.64 2.83 7.77
C TYR A 15 11.61 4.25 7.20
N GLY A 16 11.87 4.41 5.90
CA GLY A 16 11.73 5.70 5.21
C GLY A 16 10.29 6.23 5.25
N ILE A 17 9.29 5.38 5.03
CA ILE A 17 7.86 5.76 5.14
C ILE A 17 7.49 6.06 6.60
N TYR A 18 8.07 5.34 7.56
CA TYR A 18 7.88 5.62 8.99
C TYR A 18 8.42 7.01 9.36
N LEU A 19 9.64 7.35 8.93
CA LEU A 19 10.24 8.65 9.19
C LEU A 19 9.55 9.79 8.42
N TRP A 20 9.16 9.55 7.17
CA TRP A 20 8.45 10.49 6.32
C TRP A 20 7.03 10.00 6.06
N ASN A 21 6.15 10.22 7.03
CA ASN A 21 4.75 9.80 6.92
C ASN A 21 4.03 10.61 5.81
N PRO A 22 3.62 10.01 4.68
CA PRO A 22 2.97 10.72 3.57
C PRO A 22 1.57 11.24 3.91
N ALA A 23 0.96 10.74 4.99
CA ALA A 23 -0.32 11.24 5.47
C ALA A 23 -0.19 12.62 6.13
N GLN A 24 1.00 12.95 6.67
CA GLN A 24 1.27 14.23 7.35
C GLN A 24 2.10 15.18 6.49
N ASN A 25 3.04 14.66 5.71
CA ASN A 25 4.03 15.45 4.97
C ASN A 25 3.73 15.57 3.46
N GLY A 26 2.51 15.23 3.04
CA GLY A 26 2.13 15.21 1.63
C GLY A 26 2.58 13.95 0.87
N GLY A 27 1.81 13.62 -0.18
CA GLY A 27 2.10 12.51 -1.08
C GLY A 27 2.72 12.99 -2.41
N PRO A 28 2.82 12.11 -3.42
CA PRO A 28 3.25 12.51 -4.76
C PRO A 28 2.43 13.70 -5.27
N LEU A 29 3.11 14.75 -5.75
CA LEU A 29 2.50 16.02 -6.15
C LEU A 29 1.51 15.87 -7.33
N MET A 30 1.63 14.81 -8.12
CA MET A 30 0.77 14.55 -9.28
C MET A 30 0.39 13.08 -9.39
N CYS A 31 -0.91 12.80 -9.46
CA CYS A 31 -1.47 11.52 -9.87
C CYS A 31 -2.17 11.73 -11.22
N PRO A 32 -1.63 11.21 -12.34
CA PRO A 32 -2.22 11.44 -13.66
C PRO A 32 -3.68 11.03 -13.75
N MET A 33 -4.07 9.94 -13.08
CA MET A 33 -5.45 9.45 -13.11
C MET A 33 -6.43 10.38 -12.38
N GLN A 34 -5.98 10.94 -11.24
CA GLN A 34 -6.75 11.95 -10.53
C GLN A 34 -6.79 13.25 -11.32
N TRP A 35 -5.70 13.65 -11.95
CA TRP A 35 -5.63 14.92 -12.70
C TRP A 35 -6.41 14.89 -14.01
N LEU A 36 -6.42 13.76 -14.71
CA LEU A 36 -7.02 13.63 -16.04
C LEU A 36 -8.49 13.20 -16.00
N PHE A 37 -8.88 12.42 -14.99
CA PHE A 37 -10.22 11.82 -14.91
C PHE A 37 -10.96 12.13 -13.61
N ASP A 38 -10.34 12.82 -12.65
CA ASP A 38 -10.88 13.04 -11.29
C ASP A 38 -11.24 11.76 -10.53
N LEU A 39 -10.75 10.60 -10.98
CA LEU A 39 -11.03 9.30 -10.42
C LEU A 39 -9.84 8.77 -9.61
N PRO A 40 -10.09 8.22 -8.40
CA PRO A 40 -9.06 7.49 -7.67
C PRO A 40 -8.77 6.17 -8.39
N CYS A 41 -7.49 5.82 -8.53
CA CYS A 41 -7.07 4.47 -8.93
C CYS A 41 -7.12 3.51 -7.72
N PRO A 42 -7.15 2.17 -7.91
CA PRO A 42 -7.20 1.21 -6.78
C PRO A 42 -5.99 1.29 -5.83
N PHE A 43 -4.89 1.93 -6.26
CA PHE A 43 -3.69 2.12 -5.46
C PHE A 43 -3.63 3.49 -4.76
N CYS A 44 -4.61 4.35 -5.00
CA CYS A 44 -4.65 5.69 -4.43
C CYS A 44 -4.71 5.60 -2.89
N GLY A 45 -3.82 6.33 -2.21
CA GLY A 45 -3.78 6.37 -0.76
C GLY A 45 -2.95 5.28 -0.07
N ILE A 46 -2.38 4.29 -0.80
CA ILE A 46 -1.57 3.23 -0.17
C ILE A 46 -0.39 3.79 0.64
N SER A 47 0.33 4.78 0.11
CA SER A 47 1.48 5.36 0.81
C SER A 47 1.08 6.05 2.12
N ARG A 48 -0.04 6.78 2.13
CA ARG A 48 -0.60 7.40 3.34
C ARG A 48 -1.10 6.35 4.33
N GLY A 49 -1.78 5.33 3.82
CA GLY A 49 -2.26 4.18 4.60
C GLY A 49 -1.09 3.45 5.28
N LEU A 50 -0.02 3.14 4.55
CA LEU A 50 1.20 2.56 5.13
C LEU A 50 1.83 3.49 6.17
N GLY A 51 1.89 4.80 5.90
CA GLY A 51 2.40 5.79 6.83
C GLY A 51 1.70 5.76 8.18
N VAL A 52 0.37 5.79 8.21
CA VAL A 52 -0.39 5.72 9.48
C VAL A 52 -0.38 4.31 10.12
N LEU A 53 -0.36 3.25 9.30
CA LEU A 53 -0.26 1.87 9.81
C LEU A 53 1.05 1.62 10.55
N LEU A 54 2.16 2.15 10.03
CA LEU A 54 3.48 2.05 10.67
C LEU A 54 3.55 2.80 12.00
N HIS A 55 2.62 3.72 12.26
CA HIS A 55 2.44 4.40 13.54
C HIS A 55 1.37 3.75 14.43
N GLY A 56 0.81 2.61 14.01
CA GLY A 56 -0.17 1.83 14.78
C GLY A 56 -1.63 2.17 14.53
N ASP A 57 -1.94 3.10 13.63
CA ASP A 57 -3.33 3.47 13.32
C ASP A 57 -3.90 2.58 12.19
N ILE A 58 -4.43 1.44 12.61
CA ILE A 58 -5.03 0.45 11.70
C ILE A 58 -6.29 0.98 11.02
N TYR A 59 -7.10 1.73 11.77
CA TYR A 59 -8.36 2.26 11.28
C TYR A 59 -8.11 3.28 10.17
N GLN A 60 -7.28 4.28 10.42
CA GLN A 60 -6.94 5.27 9.39
C GLN A 60 -6.21 4.62 8.21
N GLY A 61 -5.39 3.60 8.46
CA GLY A 61 -4.76 2.81 7.42
C GLY A 61 -5.76 2.20 6.43
N PHE A 62 -6.81 1.60 6.97
CA PHE A 62 -7.90 1.02 6.20
C PHE A 62 -8.72 2.10 5.47
N VAL A 63 -9.04 3.20 6.14
CA VAL A 63 -9.79 4.34 5.56
C VAL A 63 -9.05 4.94 4.36
N TYR A 64 -7.73 5.08 4.45
CA TYR A 64 -6.93 5.57 3.32
C TYR A 64 -6.98 4.64 2.12
N ASN A 65 -6.73 3.35 2.34
CA ASN A 65 -6.87 2.30 1.34
C ASN A 65 -6.80 0.92 2.02
N PRO A 66 -7.83 0.06 1.91
CA PRO A 66 -7.82 -1.28 2.52
C PRO A 66 -6.66 -2.17 2.07
N LEU A 67 -6.14 -1.99 0.84
CA LEU A 67 -4.96 -2.72 0.37
C LEU A 67 -3.71 -2.41 1.20
N SER A 68 -3.62 -1.24 1.84
CA SER A 68 -2.47 -0.86 2.67
C SER A 68 -2.22 -1.86 3.80
N VAL A 69 -3.30 -2.35 4.43
CA VAL A 69 -3.23 -3.35 5.50
C VAL A 69 -2.70 -4.67 4.95
N ALA A 70 -3.27 -5.16 3.84
CA ALA A 70 -2.84 -6.40 3.20
C ALA A 70 -1.38 -6.33 2.74
N LEU A 71 -0.95 -5.19 2.21
CA LEU A 71 0.43 -4.97 1.76
C LEU A 71 1.41 -4.93 2.93
N LEU A 72 1.08 -4.28 4.04
CA LEU A 72 1.94 -4.27 5.22
C LEU A 72 2.08 -5.67 5.82
N LEU A 73 0.98 -6.42 5.92
CA LEU A 73 1.00 -7.80 6.40
C LEU A 73 1.81 -8.72 5.46
N GLY A 74 1.65 -8.56 4.15
CA GLY A 74 2.42 -9.28 3.15
C GLY A 74 3.92 -8.96 3.23
N ALA A 75 4.27 -7.68 3.38
CA ALA A 75 5.64 -7.24 3.59
C ALA A 75 6.25 -7.86 4.87
N LEU A 76 5.51 -7.86 5.98
CA LEU A 76 5.96 -8.47 7.23
C LEU A 76 6.15 -9.98 7.08
N ALA A 77 5.23 -10.68 6.42
CA ALA A 77 5.35 -12.10 6.16
C ALA A 77 6.58 -12.44 5.32
N LEU A 78 6.82 -11.67 4.24
CA LEU A 78 8.03 -11.83 3.40
C LEU A 78 9.31 -11.56 4.19
N TRP A 79 9.30 -10.51 5.02
CA TRP A 79 10.43 -10.18 5.88
C TRP A 79 10.76 -11.34 6.83
N ILE A 80 9.74 -11.88 7.53
CA ILE A 80 9.90 -13.03 8.43
C ILE A 80 10.45 -14.23 7.66
N VAL A 81 9.86 -14.59 6.52
CA VAL A 81 10.32 -15.73 5.70
C VAL A 81 11.78 -15.55 5.31
N TRP A 82 12.18 -14.38 4.79
CA TRP A 82 13.57 -14.14 4.39
C TRP A 82 14.53 -14.12 5.56
N CYS A 83 14.12 -13.63 6.73
CA CYS A 83 14.90 -13.73 7.96
C CYS A 83 15.13 -15.20 8.36
N LEU A 84 14.06 -16.01 8.41
CA LEU A 84 14.16 -17.43 8.73
C LEU A 84 15.06 -18.16 7.74
N GLU A 85 14.92 -17.89 6.44
CA GLU A 85 15.77 -18.47 5.41
C GLU A 85 17.26 -18.09 5.54
N CYS A 86 17.56 -16.87 6.00
CA CYS A 86 18.95 -16.44 6.26
C CYS A 86 19.51 -17.12 7.53
N VAL A 87 18.69 -17.26 8.58
CA VAL A 87 19.09 -17.86 9.86
C VAL A 87 19.28 -19.37 9.72
N PHE A 88 18.33 -20.07 9.11
CA PHE A 88 18.33 -21.53 8.97
C PHE A 88 19.07 -22.02 7.71
N GLN A 89 19.62 -21.10 6.91
CA GLN A 89 20.28 -21.39 5.63
C GLN A 89 19.42 -22.26 4.69
N SER A 90 18.11 -22.20 4.87
CA SER A 90 17.13 -22.98 4.13
C SER A 90 16.55 -22.18 2.97
N ARG A 91 15.97 -22.88 1.99
CA ARG A 91 15.15 -22.25 0.97
C ARG A 91 13.72 -22.75 1.10
N ALA A 92 12.81 -21.85 1.44
CA ALA A 92 11.40 -22.06 1.24
C ALA A 92 11.16 -22.17 -0.28
N VAL A 93 11.01 -23.40 -0.76
CA VAL A 93 10.59 -23.65 -2.14
C VAL A 93 9.08 -23.59 -2.15
N ILE A 94 8.53 -22.42 -2.44
CA ILE A 94 7.09 -22.26 -2.64
C ILE A 94 6.77 -22.71 -4.06
N SER A 95 6.38 -23.98 -4.23
CA SER A 95 5.88 -24.46 -5.51
C SER A 95 4.42 -24.05 -5.67
N VAL A 96 4.17 -22.95 -6.38
CA VAL A 96 2.81 -22.52 -6.68
C VAL A 96 2.29 -23.32 -7.88
N SER A 97 1.29 -24.17 -7.66
CA SER A 97 0.64 -24.93 -8.74
C SER A 97 -0.03 -23.99 -9.76
N PRO A 98 -0.22 -24.40 -11.03
CA PRO A 98 -0.92 -23.58 -12.02
C PRO A 98 -2.33 -23.17 -11.56
N GLN A 99 -3.02 -24.07 -10.86
CA GLN A 99 -4.35 -23.78 -10.29
C GLN A 99 -4.26 -22.74 -9.17
N SER A 100 -3.28 -22.86 -8.26
CA SER A 100 -3.05 -21.87 -7.20
C SER A 100 -2.71 -20.48 -7.77
N LYS A 101 -1.94 -20.41 -8.86
CA LYS A 101 -1.66 -19.14 -9.57
C LYS A 101 -2.95 -18.52 -10.11
N ARG A 102 -3.83 -19.33 -10.71
CA ARG A 102 -5.13 -18.85 -11.22
C ARG A 102 -5.98 -18.25 -10.10
N TRP A 103 -6.10 -18.94 -8.97
CA TRP A 103 -6.87 -18.44 -7.83
C TRP A 103 -6.27 -17.18 -7.20
N LEU A 104 -4.94 -17.10 -7.12
CA LEU A 104 -4.25 -15.90 -6.65
C LEU A 104 -4.52 -14.71 -7.57
N ASN A 105 -4.44 -14.91 -8.89
CA ASN A 105 -4.75 -13.86 -9.86
C ASN A 105 -6.21 -13.40 -9.76
N ILE A 106 -7.16 -14.33 -9.63
CA ILE A 106 -8.58 -14.00 -9.42
C ILE A 106 -8.75 -13.22 -8.11
N GLY A 107 -8.09 -13.62 -7.03
CA GLY A 107 -8.12 -12.93 -5.75
C GLY A 107 -7.59 -11.50 -5.84
N VAL A 108 -6.46 -11.29 -6.52
CA VAL A 108 -5.87 -9.97 -6.74
C VAL A 108 -6.78 -9.09 -7.61
N ILE A 109 -7.31 -9.62 -8.71
CA ILE A 109 -8.21 -8.84 -9.59
C ILE A 109 -9.48 -8.47 -8.83
N THR A 110 -10.06 -9.42 -8.11
CA THR A 110 -11.26 -9.19 -7.29
C THR A 110 -10.99 -8.14 -6.21
N SER A 111 -9.86 -8.22 -5.50
CA SER A 111 -9.52 -7.25 -4.45
C SER A 111 -9.32 -5.85 -5.01
N LEU A 112 -8.67 -5.72 -6.18
CA LEU A 112 -8.51 -4.44 -6.85
C LEU A 112 -9.85 -3.84 -7.27
N ILE A 113 -10.77 -4.64 -7.81
CA ILE A 113 -12.13 -4.19 -8.18
C ILE A 113 -12.91 -3.75 -6.93
N VAL A 114 -12.87 -4.55 -5.85
CA VAL A 114 -13.57 -4.23 -4.60
C VAL A 114 -13.02 -2.97 -3.97
N VAL A 115 -11.69 -2.81 -3.89
CA VAL A 115 -11.08 -1.60 -3.35
C VAL A 115 -11.34 -0.40 -4.23
N TRP A 116 -11.35 -0.57 -5.55
CA TRP A 116 -11.71 0.53 -6.44
C TRP A 116 -13.17 0.97 -6.22
N GLY A 117 -14.11 0.02 -6.11
CA GLY A 117 -15.50 0.31 -5.76
C GLY A 117 -15.62 0.99 -4.39
N TYR A 118 -14.91 0.52 -3.37
CA TYR A 118 -14.83 1.17 -2.06
C TYR A 118 -14.36 2.62 -2.19
N LEU A 119 -13.29 2.88 -2.94
CA LEU A 119 -12.78 4.23 -3.12
C LEU A 119 -13.76 5.12 -3.89
N LEU A 120 -14.44 4.60 -4.92
CA LEU A 120 -15.45 5.37 -5.66
C LEU A 120 -16.69 5.71 -4.82
N LEU A 121 -17.05 4.84 -3.87
CA LEU A 121 -18.24 5.03 -3.02
C LEU A 121 -17.95 5.82 -1.75
N CYS A 122 -16.77 5.62 -1.15
CA CYS A 122 -16.43 6.15 0.17
C CYS A 122 -15.45 7.32 0.15
N ARG A 123 -14.82 7.61 -0.99
CA ARG A 123 -13.99 8.81 -1.17
C ARG A 123 -14.76 9.77 -2.08
N PRO A 124 -15.32 10.87 -1.56
CA PRO A 124 -15.89 11.91 -2.40
C PRO A 124 -14.86 12.35 -3.43
N GLY A 125 -15.30 12.52 -4.68
CA GLY A 125 -14.48 13.11 -5.72
C GLY A 125 -13.97 14.47 -5.24
N ALA A 126 -12.78 14.88 -5.70
CA ALA A 126 -12.17 16.15 -5.31
C ALA A 126 -13.08 17.38 -5.55
N GLY A 127 -14.20 17.25 -6.26
CA GLY A 127 -15.19 18.29 -6.52
C GLY A 127 -16.24 18.55 -5.42
N ASP A 128 -16.44 17.66 -4.45
CA ASP A 128 -17.60 17.74 -3.54
C ASP A 128 -17.27 18.16 -2.10
N ASP A 129 -15.98 18.21 -1.74
CA ASP A 129 -15.51 18.50 -0.38
C ASP A 129 -14.84 19.89 -0.30
N PRO A 130 -15.36 20.86 0.47
CA PRO A 130 -14.67 22.14 0.72
C PRO A 130 -13.26 21.95 1.33
N LEU A 131 -13.00 20.79 1.93
CA LEU A 131 -11.71 20.39 2.49
C LEU A 131 -10.69 19.96 1.41
N SER A 132 -11.11 19.50 0.23
CA SER A 132 -10.19 19.25 -0.89
C SER A 132 -9.61 20.56 -1.43
N ALA A 133 -10.41 21.64 -1.44
CA ALA A 133 -9.96 22.98 -1.74
C ALA A 133 -8.94 23.48 -0.70
N LEU A 134 -9.07 23.10 0.58
CA LEU A 134 -8.08 23.45 1.61
C LEU A 134 -6.78 22.65 1.48
N ILE A 135 -6.81 21.35 1.15
CA ILE A 135 -5.58 20.56 0.96
C ILE A 135 -4.83 20.95 -0.32
N VAL A 136 -5.54 21.39 -1.36
CA VAL A 136 -4.93 21.99 -2.57
C VAL A 136 -4.43 23.43 -2.32
N SER A 137 -4.96 24.11 -1.30
CA SER A 137 -4.64 25.51 -0.98
C SER A 137 -3.66 25.73 0.18
N TYR A 138 -3.16 24.68 0.85
CA TYR A 138 -2.00 24.84 1.74
C TYR A 138 -0.71 24.84 0.91
N PRO A 139 -0.01 25.97 0.79
CA PRO A 139 1.22 26.05 0.04
C PRO A 139 2.38 25.51 0.90
N LEU A 140 3.24 24.72 0.27
CA LEU A 140 4.63 24.39 0.68
C LEU A 140 4.79 23.55 1.96
#